data_AF-A0A519BYA7-F1
#
_entry.id   AF-A0A519BYA7-F1
#
_cell.length_a   1.000
_cell.length_b   1.000
_cell.length_c   1.000
_cell.angle_alpha   90.00
_cell.angle_beta   90.00
_cell.angle_gamma   90.00
#
_symmetry.space_group_name_H-M   'P 1'
#
loop_
_entity.id
_entity.type
_entity.pdbx_description
1 polymer ?
#
loop_
_entity_poly.entity_id
_entity_poly.type
_entity_poly.pdbx_seq_one_letter_code
_entity_poly.pdbx_strand_id
1 'polypeptide(L)'
;MEWWWPLQARLEREFGHDPRREAVAVRLLQRLGRPSGELPQFRGRSVVIVGAGLRPGEELPRGALVAADGAVRACRERGRVPALVVSDLDGYRDDLHWALAGNAALVIHGHGDNLAALGEWLPRLQPAALTAGHPAVGLACWGGFTDGDRAVLAALAMGARRVRLAGFRFDAVGPYSGRSCGRLKRRKLAWAQRILRAAAREYPALEF
;
A
#
# COMPACT_ATOMS: atom_id res chain seq x y z
N MET A 1 12.36 -10.07 8.73
CA MET A 1 10.90 -10.18 8.60
C MET A 1 10.39 -11.55 9.08
N GLU A 2 11.10 -12.27 9.96
CA GLU A 2 10.66 -13.62 10.41
C GLU A 2 9.26 -13.62 11.03
N TRP A 3 8.90 -12.56 11.75
CA TRP A 3 7.57 -12.38 12.36
C TRP A 3 6.41 -12.34 11.34
N TRP A 4 6.68 -11.99 10.08
CA TRP A 4 5.66 -11.76 9.04
C TRP A 4 5.15 -13.06 8.41
N TRP A 5 6.04 -14.01 8.12
CA TRP A 5 5.68 -15.21 7.36
C TRP A 5 4.61 -16.09 8.02
N PRO A 6 4.60 -16.29 9.36
CA PRO A 6 3.50 -16.99 10.02
C PRO A 6 2.14 -16.30 9.85
N LEU A 7 2.10 -14.96 9.82
CA LEU A 7 0.87 -14.20 9.58
C LEU A 7 0.42 -14.35 8.13
N GLN A 8 1.34 -14.27 7.17
CA GLN A 8 1.04 -14.45 5.76
C GLN A 8 0.45 -15.84 5.48
N ALA A 9 1.09 -16.91 5.96
CA ALA A 9 0.59 -18.27 5.78
C ALA A 9 -0.82 -18.46 6.36
N ARG A 10 -1.12 -17.83 7.51
CA ARG A 10 -2.47 -17.86 8.09
C ARG A 10 -3.47 -17.07 7.24
N LEU A 11 -3.06 -15.91 6.74
CA LEU A 11 -3.89 -15.06 5.90
C LEU A 11 -4.29 -15.79 4.60
N GLU A 12 -3.32 -16.39 3.91
CA GLU A 12 -3.55 -17.13 2.67
C GLU A 12 -4.56 -18.26 2.86
N ARG A 13 -4.46 -19.00 3.97
CA ARG A 13 -5.45 -20.03 4.33
C ARG A 13 -6.84 -19.45 4.60
N GLU A 14 -6.94 -18.32 5.29
CA GLU A 14 -8.23 -17.72 5.67
C GLU A 14 -8.96 -17.03 4.49
N PHE A 15 -8.21 -16.48 3.52
CA PHE A 15 -8.78 -15.80 2.36
C PHE A 15 -8.86 -16.68 1.11
N GLY A 16 -8.22 -17.86 1.11
CA GLY A 16 -8.33 -18.82 0.02
C GLY A 16 -7.78 -18.28 -1.29
N HIS A 17 -6.65 -17.54 -1.24
CA HIS A 17 -6.01 -16.99 -2.43
C HIS A 17 -5.61 -18.11 -3.39
N ASP A 18 -5.93 -17.97 -4.67
CA ASP A 18 -5.57 -18.95 -5.71
C ASP A 18 -4.08 -18.79 -6.09
N PRO A 19 -3.21 -19.76 -5.77
CA PRO A 19 -1.79 -19.67 -6.08
C PRO A 19 -1.50 -19.52 -7.58
N ARG A 20 -2.40 -20.03 -8.44
CA ARG A 20 -2.25 -19.89 -9.90
C ARG A 20 -2.42 -18.45 -10.33
N ARG A 21 -3.39 -17.73 -9.73
CA ARG A 21 -3.63 -16.31 -10.01
C ARG A 21 -2.50 -15.44 -9.48
N GLU A 22 -1.98 -15.74 -8.29
CA GLU A 22 -0.78 -15.08 -7.75
C GLU A 22 0.44 -15.26 -8.67
N ALA A 23 0.66 -16.48 -9.18
CA ALA A 23 1.72 -16.74 -10.15
C ALA A 23 1.52 -15.99 -11.49
N VAL A 24 0.27 -15.77 -11.92
CA VAL A 24 -0.01 -14.91 -13.08
C VAL A 24 0.33 -13.45 -12.77
N ALA A 25 -0.03 -12.94 -11.60
CA ALA A 25 0.29 -11.57 -11.19
C ALA A 25 1.81 -11.32 -11.18
N VAL A 26 2.57 -12.23 -10.58
CA VAL A 26 4.06 -12.16 -10.57
C VAL A 26 4.62 -12.12 -11.99
N ARG A 27 4.12 -12.97 -12.90
CA ARG A 27 4.56 -12.97 -14.30
C ARG A 27 4.19 -11.69 -15.04
N LEU A 28 3.02 -11.09 -14.78
CA LEU A 28 2.64 -9.80 -15.34
C LEU A 28 3.58 -8.70 -14.85
N LEU A 29 3.86 -8.65 -13.55
CA LEU A 29 4.81 -7.68 -12.97
C LEU A 29 6.19 -7.79 -13.63
N GLN A 30 6.72 -9.01 -13.77
CA GLN A 30 8.06 -9.24 -14.35
C GLN A 30 8.12 -8.93 -15.85
N ARG A 31 7.05 -9.21 -16.61
CA ARG A 31 7.04 -9.03 -18.07
C ARG A 31 6.75 -7.60 -18.47
N LEU A 32 5.74 -6.99 -17.86
CA LEU A 32 5.21 -5.68 -18.24
C LEU A 32 5.82 -4.55 -17.42
N GLY A 33 6.24 -4.82 -16.19
CA GLY A 33 6.83 -3.83 -15.31
C GLY A 33 8.19 -3.33 -15.81
N ARG A 34 8.37 -2.02 -15.77
CA ARG A 34 9.63 -1.33 -16.11
C ARG A 34 9.92 -0.31 -15.02
N PRO A 35 10.37 -0.76 -13.82
CA PRO A 35 10.67 0.17 -12.75
C PRO A 35 11.86 1.05 -13.14
N SER A 36 11.69 2.36 -13.07
CA SER A 36 12.72 3.36 -13.49
C SER A 36 12.84 4.54 -12.53
N GLY A 37 11.92 4.69 -11.57
CA GLY A 37 11.95 5.75 -10.57
C GLY A 37 12.77 5.39 -9.32
N GLU A 38 13.10 6.39 -8.52
CA GLU A 38 13.75 6.20 -7.23
C GLU A 38 12.72 6.10 -6.10
N LEU A 39 12.95 5.17 -5.17
CA LEU A 39 12.20 5.14 -3.93
C LEU A 39 12.67 6.26 -2.99
N PRO A 40 11.74 6.97 -2.32
CA PRO A 40 12.14 8.01 -1.38
C PRO A 40 12.90 7.42 -0.20
N GLN A 41 13.96 8.11 0.22
CA GLN A 41 14.69 7.78 1.44
C GLN A 41 14.00 8.41 2.65
N PHE A 42 13.47 7.59 3.55
CA PHE A 42 12.82 8.06 4.78
C PHE A 42 13.76 8.05 6.00
N ARG A 43 15.04 7.71 5.82
CA ARG A 43 16.05 7.74 6.89
C ARG A 43 16.03 9.05 7.68
N GLY A 44 15.79 8.95 8.98
CA GLY A 44 15.72 10.10 9.90
C GLY A 44 14.41 10.90 9.86
N ARG A 45 13.51 10.64 8.89
CA ARG A 45 12.28 11.40 8.68
C ARG A 45 11.11 10.83 9.47
N SER A 46 10.15 11.71 9.79
CA SER A 46 8.81 11.32 10.25
C SER A 46 7.89 11.22 9.04
N VAL A 47 7.24 10.07 8.91
CA VAL A 47 6.35 9.72 7.79
C VAL A 47 4.92 9.58 8.30
N VAL A 48 3.96 10.05 7.51
CA VAL A 48 2.54 9.87 7.78
C VAL A 48 1.97 8.98 6.68
N ILE A 49 1.45 7.82 7.07
CA ILE A 49 0.72 6.94 6.15
C ILE A 49 -0.73 7.38 6.13
N VAL A 50 -1.23 7.68 4.94
CA VAL A 50 -2.61 8.10 4.72
C VAL A 50 -3.41 6.91 4.24
N GLY A 51 -4.34 6.46 5.07
CA GLY A 51 -5.29 5.40 4.78
C GLY A 51 -6.63 5.94 4.29
N ALA A 52 -7.42 5.06 3.67
CA ALA A 52 -8.70 5.40 3.04
C ALA A 52 -9.81 5.81 4.03
N GLY A 53 -9.59 5.67 5.34
CA GLY A 53 -10.52 5.99 6.42
C GLY A 53 -10.44 7.42 6.96
N LEU A 54 -9.58 8.28 6.38
CA LEU A 54 -9.49 9.69 6.75
C LEU A 54 -10.86 10.35 6.56
N ARG A 55 -11.29 11.20 7.50
CA ARG A 55 -12.59 11.88 7.35
C ARG A 55 -12.44 13.09 6.41
N PRO A 56 -13.49 13.46 5.65
CA PRO A 56 -13.49 14.74 4.94
C PRO A 56 -13.26 15.88 5.93
N GLY A 57 -12.35 16.81 5.61
CA GLY A 57 -12.01 17.96 6.46
C GLY A 57 -11.00 17.69 7.60
N GLU A 58 -10.68 16.43 7.93
CA GLU A 58 -9.66 16.11 8.94
C GLU A 58 -8.26 16.52 8.47
N GLU A 59 -7.50 17.31 9.22
CA GLU A 59 -6.18 17.75 8.77
C GLU A 59 -5.17 16.60 8.70
N LEU A 60 -4.30 16.62 7.68
CA LEU A 60 -3.17 15.70 7.60
C LEU A 60 -2.00 16.23 8.44
N PRO A 61 -1.42 15.42 9.33
CA PRO A 61 -0.24 15.83 10.08
C PRO A 61 0.91 16.27 9.18
N ARG A 62 1.75 17.18 9.69
CA ARG A 62 2.98 17.59 9.00
C ARG A 62 3.95 16.42 8.92
N GLY A 63 4.58 16.27 7.76
CA GLY A 63 5.54 15.19 7.48
C GLY A 63 5.54 14.81 6.01
N ALA A 64 6.42 13.86 5.65
CA ALA A 64 6.36 13.21 4.35
C ALA A 64 5.14 12.27 4.33
N LEU A 65 4.29 12.41 3.32
CA LEU A 65 3.08 11.59 3.21
C LEU A 65 3.35 10.36 2.33
N VAL A 66 2.83 9.22 2.75
CA VAL A 66 2.70 8.01 1.92
C VAL A 66 1.21 7.70 1.80
N ALA A 67 0.66 7.70 0.59
CA ALA A 67 -0.75 7.44 0.38
C ALA A 67 -0.97 5.98 -0.03
N ALA A 68 -1.95 5.33 0.60
CA ALA A 68 -2.41 3.99 0.24
C ALA A 68 -3.55 4.07 -0.76
N ASP A 69 -3.24 3.79 -2.03
CA ASP A 69 -4.17 3.67 -3.14
C ASP A 69 -5.24 4.79 -3.18
N GLY A 70 -6.53 4.50 -2.94
CA GLY A 70 -7.61 5.48 -2.95
C GLY A 70 -7.42 6.67 -1.99
N ALA A 71 -6.57 6.54 -0.97
CA ALA A 71 -6.20 7.63 -0.07
C ALA A 71 -5.45 8.79 -0.76
N VAL A 72 -4.99 8.61 -2.00
CA VAL A 72 -4.46 9.71 -2.81
C VAL A 72 -5.51 10.81 -3.00
N ARG A 73 -6.80 10.47 -3.13
CA ARG A 73 -7.89 11.45 -3.18
C ARG A 73 -7.92 12.34 -1.93
N ALA A 74 -7.75 11.74 -0.77
CA ALA A 74 -7.74 12.47 0.50
C ALA A 74 -6.60 13.50 0.57
N CYS A 75 -5.44 13.13 0.00
CA CYS A 75 -4.28 14.00 -0.13
C CYS A 75 -4.53 15.15 -1.12
N ARG A 76 -5.16 14.84 -2.27
CA ARG A 76 -5.53 15.81 -3.32
C ARG A 76 -6.52 16.85 -2.82
N GLU A 77 -7.57 16.43 -2.12
CA GLU A 77 -8.58 17.33 -1.52
C GLU A 77 -7.96 18.34 -0.53
N ARG A 78 -6.75 18.06 -0.03
CA ARG A 78 -6.00 18.92 0.88
C ARG A 78 -4.84 19.66 0.20
N GLY A 79 -4.66 19.50 -1.11
CA GLY A 79 -3.56 20.09 -1.87
C GLY A 79 -2.17 19.59 -1.45
N ARG A 80 -2.07 18.37 -0.89
CA ARG A 80 -0.83 17.83 -0.32
C ARG A 80 -0.37 16.65 -1.17
N VAL A 81 0.61 16.84 -2.04
CA VAL A 81 1.14 15.73 -2.87
C VAL A 81 1.90 14.74 -1.98
N PRO A 82 1.62 13.43 -2.06
CA PRO A 82 2.38 12.43 -1.32
C PRO A 82 3.77 12.22 -1.91
N ALA A 83 4.74 11.86 -1.06
CA ALA A 83 6.08 11.50 -1.51
C ALA A 83 6.10 10.10 -2.16
N LEU A 84 5.18 9.23 -1.73
CA LEU A 84 5.03 7.86 -2.23
C LEU A 84 3.55 7.48 -2.28
N VAL A 85 3.16 6.78 -3.34
CA VAL A 85 1.89 6.06 -3.43
C VAL A 85 2.19 4.56 -3.44
N VAL A 86 1.46 3.79 -2.62
CA VAL A 86 1.46 2.32 -2.66
C VAL A 86 0.08 1.89 -3.11
N SER A 87 -0.01 1.12 -4.20
CA SER A 87 -1.29 0.81 -4.84
C SER A 87 -1.28 -0.53 -5.54
N ASP A 88 -2.42 -1.21 -5.53
CA ASP A 88 -2.73 -2.37 -6.37
C ASP A 88 -3.47 -1.98 -7.68
N LEU A 89 -3.55 -0.67 -7.97
CA LEU A 89 -4.19 -0.06 -9.12
C LEU A 89 -5.72 -0.18 -9.16
N ASP A 90 -6.39 -0.46 -8.04
CA ASP A 90 -7.86 -0.50 -7.96
C ASP A 90 -8.52 0.83 -7.52
N GLY A 91 -7.71 1.83 -7.16
CA GLY A 91 -8.14 3.15 -6.73
C GLY A 91 -8.57 4.12 -7.84
N TYR A 92 -8.57 5.42 -7.49
CA TYR A 92 -9.04 6.49 -8.38
C TYR A 92 -7.94 6.93 -9.36
N ARG A 93 -8.14 6.65 -10.64
CA ARG A 93 -7.16 6.89 -11.72
C ARG A 93 -6.71 8.35 -11.82
N ASP A 94 -7.65 9.30 -11.82
CA ASP A 94 -7.32 10.73 -11.93
C ASP A 94 -6.52 11.24 -10.74
N ASP A 95 -6.77 10.67 -9.56
CA ASP A 95 -6.06 11.03 -8.33
C ASP A 95 -4.64 10.46 -8.35
N LEU A 96 -4.46 9.23 -8.85
CA LEU A 96 -3.13 8.66 -9.08
C LEU A 96 -2.34 9.51 -10.09
N HIS A 97 -2.92 9.86 -11.24
CA HIS A 97 -2.26 10.73 -12.23
C HIS A 97 -1.88 12.09 -11.64
N TRP A 98 -2.76 12.69 -10.84
CA TRP A 98 -2.46 13.93 -10.12
C TRP A 98 -1.24 13.79 -9.20
N ALA A 99 -1.14 12.70 -8.44
CA ALA A 99 0.01 12.46 -7.56
C ALA A 99 1.30 12.28 -8.35
N LEU A 100 1.27 11.52 -9.45
CA LEU A 100 2.44 11.30 -10.32
C LEU A 100 2.90 12.60 -11.00
N ALA A 101 1.96 13.44 -11.46
CA ALA A 101 2.27 14.77 -12.00
C ALA A 101 2.90 15.71 -10.94
N GLY A 102 2.62 15.45 -9.66
CA GLY A 102 3.27 16.10 -8.52
C GLY A 102 4.60 15.47 -8.09
N ASN A 103 5.17 14.54 -8.87
CA ASN A 103 6.40 13.79 -8.60
C ASN A 103 6.31 12.81 -7.42
N ALA A 104 5.12 12.29 -7.10
CA ALA A 104 5.01 11.18 -6.16
C ALA A 104 5.69 9.92 -6.75
N ALA A 105 6.54 9.27 -5.96
CA ALA A 105 7.02 7.93 -6.32
C ALA A 105 5.86 6.93 -6.28
N LEU A 106 5.96 5.84 -7.04
CA LEU A 106 4.92 4.82 -7.11
C LEU A 106 5.48 3.43 -6.82
N VAL A 107 4.84 2.74 -5.89
CA VAL A 107 5.00 1.30 -5.67
C VAL A 107 3.73 0.62 -6.12
N ILE A 108 3.87 -0.34 -7.03
CA ILE A 108 2.76 -1.18 -7.47
C ILE A 108 2.82 -2.54 -6.78
N HIS A 109 1.69 -2.98 -6.25
CA HIS A 109 1.51 -4.34 -5.76
C HIS A 109 0.72 -5.16 -6.78
N GLY A 110 1.23 -6.34 -7.15
CA GLY A 110 0.48 -7.29 -7.95
C GLY A 110 0.03 -8.49 -7.13
N HIS A 111 -1.23 -8.87 -7.29
CA HIS A 111 -1.82 -10.06 -6.70
C HIS A 111 -2.89 -10.67 -7.61
N GLY A 112 -3.47 -11.80 -7.20
CA GLY A 112 -4.39 -12.56 -8.03
C GLY A 112 -5.72 -11.86 -8.35
N ASP A 113 -6.16 -10.87 -7.59
CA ASP A 113 -7.47 -10.23 -7.83
C ASP A 113 -7.39 -9.02 -8.77
N ASN A 114 -6.21 -8.38 -8.89
CA ASN A 114 -6.03 -7.15 -9.68
C ASN A 114 -5.43 -7.38 -11.08
N LEU A 115 -5.45 -8.61 -11.61
CA LEU A 115 -4.84 -8.98 -12.90
C LEU A 115 -5.26 -8.09 -14.07
N ALA A 116 -6.55 -7.70 -14.14
CA ALA A 116 -7.06 -6.83 -15.19
C ALA A 116 -6.46 -5.40 -15.09
N ALA A 117 -6.42 -4.85 -13.87
CA ALA A 117 -5.81 -3.55 -13.63
C ALA A 117 -4.31 -3.56 -13.93
N LEU A 118 -3.59 -4.61 -13.51
CA LEU A 118 -2.17 -4.80 -13.85
C LEU A 118 -1.94 -4.82 -15.36
N GLY A 119 -2.72 -5.62 -16.10
CA GLY A 119 -2.57 -5.73 -17.56
C GLY A 119 -2.86 -4.42 -18.30
N GLU A 120 -3.87 -3.67 -17.86
CA GLU A 120 -4.24 -2.40 -18.48
C GLU A 120 -3.25 -1.27 -18.16
N TRP A 121 -2.83 -1.15 -16.90
CA TRP A 121 -2.16 0.06 -16.39
C TRP A 121 -0.66 -0.06 -16.26
N LEU A 122 -0.15 -1.24 -15.87
CA LEU A 122 1.28 -1.38 -15.61
C LEU A 122 2.17 -0.95 -16.80
N PRO A 123 1.84 -1.26 -18.07
CA PRO A 123 2.63 -0.81 -19.22
C PRO A 123 2.66 0.71 -19.44
N ARG A 124 1.74 1.46 -18.82
CA ARG A 124 1.57 2.91 -18.98
C ARG A 124 2.19 3.71 -17.84
N LEU A 125 2.74 3.03 -16.84
CA LEU A 125 3.25 3.61 -15.62
C LEU A 125 4.74 3.29 -15.47
N GLN A 126 5.45 4.16 -14.75
CA GLN A 126 6.87 4.00 -14.44
C GLN A 126 7.03 3.94 -12.92
N PRO A 127 6.70 2.81 -12.27
CA PRO A 127 6.81 2.69 -10.83
C PRO A 127 8.29 2.76 -10.40
N ALA A 128 8.54 3.22 -9.19
CA ALA A 128 9.86 3.13 -8.56
C ALA A 128 10.15 1.71 -8.09
N ALA A 129 9.14 0.94 -7.70
CA ALA A 129 9.28 -0.47 -7.40
C ALA A 129 8.00 -1.27 -7.64
N LEU A 130 8.18 -2.58 -7.80
CA LEU A 130 7.10 -3.57 -7.91
C LEU A 130 7.17 -4.48 -6.70
N THR A 131 6.01 -4.87 -6.18
CA THR A 131 5.91 -5.77 -5.03
C THR A 131 4.94 -6.90 -5.29
N ALA A 132 5.18 -8.05 -4.67
CA ALA A 132 4.30 -9.21 -4.68
C ALA A 132 4.15 -9.79 -3.26
N GLY A 133 3.21 -10.72 -3.10
CA GLY A 133 2.99 -11.40 -1.82
C GLY A 133 4.20 -12.21 -1.36
N HIS A 134 5.03 -12.71 -2.29
CA HIS A 134 6.23 -13.47 -1.99
C HIS A 134 7.46 -12.91 -2.69
N PRO A 135 8.68 -13.20 -2.18
CA PRO A 135 9.91 -12.83 -2.86
C PRO A 135 9.97 -13.46 -4.25
N ALA A 136 10.32 -12.64 -5.25
CA ALA A 136 10.53 -13.09 -6.62
C ALA A 136 11.55 -12.17 -7.31
N VAL A 137 12.18 -12.67 -8.37
CA VAL A 137 13.18 -11.90 -9.13
C VAL A 137 12.58 -10.58 -9.62
N GLY A 138 13.28 -9.49 -9.32
CA GLY A 138 12.88 -8.12 -9.71
C GLY A 138 11.73 -7.52 -8.91
N LEU A 139 11.20 -8.23 -7.90
CA LEU A 139 10.08 -7.78 -7.08
C LEU A 139 10.53 -7.63 -5.62
N ALA A 140 10.23 -6.47 -5.03
CA ALA A 140 10.37 -6.27 -3.60
C ALA A 140 9.28 -7.04 -2.83
N CYS A 141 9.57 -7.37 -1.58
CA CYS A 141 8.60 -7.98 -0.67
C CYS A 141 8.83 -7.43 0.74
N TRP A 142 8.00 -6.47 1.13
CA TRP A 142 8.05 -5.85 2.47
C TRP A 142 6.97 -6.42 3.41
N GLY A 143 6.17 -7.36 2.91
CA GLY A 143 4.98 -7.86 3.60
C GLY A 143 3.78 -6.94 3.44
N GLY A 144 2.74 -7.22 4.23
CA GLY A 144 1.46 -6.53 4.20
C GLY A 144 0.41 -7.23 3.35
N PHE A 145 -0.85 -6.90 3.60
CA PHE A 145 -2.04 -7.43 2.97
C PHE A 145 -2.83 -6.37 2.22
N THR A 146 -3.13 -5.25 2.87
CA THR A 146 -3.84 -4.11 2.24
C THR A 146 -2.83 -3.02 1.87
N ASP A 147 -3.17 -2.13 0.94
CA ASP A 147 -2.27 -1.04 0.56
C ASP A 147 -1.85 -0.17 1.77
N GLY A 148 -2.74 -0.02 2.75
CA GLY A 148 -2.47 0.73 3.98
C GLY A 148 -1.36 0.12 4.82
N ASP A 149 -1.49 -1.16 5.19
CA ASP A 149 -0.46 -1.83 6.00
C ASP A 149 0.83 -2.12 5.19
N ARG A 150 0.71 -2.33 3.87
CA ARG A 150 1.84 -2.41 2.95
C ARG A 150 2.61 -1.10 2.88
N ALA A 151 1.92 0.03 2.86
CA ALA A 151 2.54 1.36 2.89
C ALA A 151 3.31 1.61 4.20
N VAL A 152 2.77 1.14 5.34
CA VAL A 152 3.49 1.18 6.63
C VAL A 152 4.80 0.39 6.55
N LEU A 153 4.73 -0.87 6.10
CA LEU A 153 5.91 -1.73 6.04
C LEU A 153 6.94 -1.25 5.00
N ALA A 154 6.48 -0.69 3.88
CA ALA A 154 7.33 -0.03 2.90
C ALA A 154 8.08 1.17 3.52
N ALA A 155 7.37 2.03 4.25
CA ALA A 155 8.00 3.19 4.89
C ALA A 155 9.04 2.78 5.95
N LEU A 156 8.77 1.72 6.72
CA LEU A 156 9.71 1.14 7.67
C LEU A 156 10.94 0.56 6.97
N ALA A 157 10.75 -0.18 5.88
CA ALA A 157 11.84 -0.73 5.06
C ALA A 157 12.72 0.37 4.43
N MET A 158 12.15 1.54 4.15
CA MET A 158 12.85 2.74 3.65
C MET A 158 13.49 3.58 4.78
N GLY A 159 13.51 3.06 6.02
CA GLY A 159 14.25 3.64 7.14
C GLY A 159 13.55 4.78 7.87
N ALA A 160 12.22 4.90 7.77
CA ALA A 160 11.47 5.92 8.51
C ALA A 160 11.80 5.87 10.01
N ARG A 161 12.19 7.02 10.59
CA ARG A 161 12.48 7.14 12.03
C ARG A 161 11.21 7.04 12.87
N ARG A 162 10.10 7.52 12.30
CA ARG A 162 8.79 7.55 12.94
C ARG A 162 7.72 7.42 11.87
N VAL A 163 6.73 6.57 12.10
CA VAL A 163 5.60 6.32 11.20
C VAL A 163 4.31 6.56 11.96
N ARG A 164 3.51 7.52 11.49
CA ARG A 164 2.19 7.86 12.02
C ARG A 164 1.11 7.42 11.06
N LEU A 165 -0.04 7.05 11.58
CA LEU A 165 -1.19 6.66 10.78
C LEU A 165 -2.24 7.77 10.78
N ALA A 166 -2.71 8.15 9.60
CA ALA A 166 -3.84 9.05 9.42
C ALA A 166 -4.91 8.31 8.60
N GLY A 167 -6.16 8.29 9.08
CA GLY A 167 -7.24 7.62 8.36
C GLY A 167 -7.21 6.09 8.39
N PHE A 168 -6.64 5.49 9.41
CA PHE A 168 -6.71 4.03 9.64
C PHE A 168 -7.89 3.71 10.54
N ARG A 169 -9.01 3.27 9.93
CA ARG A 169 -10.19 2.76 10.64
C ARG A 169 -10.35 1.28 10.35
N PHE A 170 -10.42 0.47 11.40
CA PHE A 170 -10.47 -1.00 11.29
C PHE A 170 -11.87 -1.57 11.49
N ASP A 171 -12.78 -0.77 12.02
CA ASP A 171 -14.17 -1.06 12.34
C ASP A 171 -15.13 -0.62 11.23
N ALA A 172 -14.77 0.40 10.44
CA ALA A 172 -15.61 0.99 9.42
C ALA A 172 -14.87 1.19 8.08
N VAL A 173 -15.63 1.03 6.99
CA VAL A 173 -15.15 1.36 5.64
C VAL A 173 -14.93 2.86 5.53
N GLY A 174 -13.80 3.25 4.95
CA GLY A 174 -13.42 4.64 4.76
C GLY A 174 -14.02 5.27 3.51
N PRO A 175 -14.23 6.60 3.49
CA PRO A 175 -14.82 7.29 2.33
C PRO A 175 -13.98 7.18 1.05
N TYR A 176 -12.68 6.92 1.19
CA TYR A 176 -11.76 6.79 0.05
C TYR A 176 -11.47 5.33 -0.32
N SER A 177 -12.34 4.39 0.06
CA SER A 177 -12.16 2.95 -0.20
C SER A 177 -12.65 2.51 -1.59
N GLY A 178 -13.00 3.46 -2.48
CA GLY A 178 -13.55 3.15 -3.79
C GLY A 178 -14.80 2.28 -3.72
N ARG A 179 -14.80 1.17 -4.46
CA ARG A 179 -15.89 0.17 -4.48
C ARG A 179 -15.76 -0.88 -3.37
N SER A 180 -14.70 -0.82 -2.57
CA SER A 180 -14.37 -1.84 -1.57
C SER A 180 -15.28 -1.73 -0.34
N CYS A 181 -16.20 -2.67 -0.17
CA CYS A 181 -17.21 -2.63 0.89
C CYS A 181 -17.57 -4.03 1.46
N GLY A 182 -18.54 -4.06 2.39
CA GLY A 182 -19.15 -5.30 2.87
C GLY A 182 -18.28 -6.14 3.81
N ARG A 183 -18.67 -7.41 3.97
CA ARG A 183 -18.06 -8.35 4.94
C ARG A 183 -16.59 -8.66 4.62
N LEU A 184 -16.26 -8.81 3.33
CA LEU A 184 -14.89 -9.08 2.90
C LEU A 184 -13.96 -7.92 3.29
N LYS A 185 -14.34 -6.66 3.00
CA LYS A 185 -13.55 -5.49 3.39
C LYS A 185 -13.36 -5.42 4.90
N ARG A 186 -14.39 -5.67 5.71
CA ARG A 186 -14.27 -5.71 7.18
C ARG A 186 -13.27 -6.78 7.65
N ARG A 187 -13.28 -7.97 7.05
CA ARG A 187 -12.27 -9.01 7.34
C ARG A 187 -10.87 -8.54 6.96
N LYS A 188 -10.69 -7.87 5.80
CA LYS A 188 -9.40 -7.31 5.40
C LYS A 188 -8.90 -6.24 6.38
N LEU A 189 -9.79 -5.36 6.85
CA LEU A 189 -9.46 -4.32 7.83
C LEU A 189 -9.05 -4.92 9.19
N ALA A 190 -9.76 -5.93 9.68
CA ALA A 190 -9.38 -6.64 10.91
C ALA A 190 -7.99 -7.29 10.79
N TRP A 191 -7.67 -7.81 9.61
CA TRP A 191 -6.34 -8.35 9.32
C TRP A 191 -5.27 -7.26 9.23
N ALA A 192 -5.54 -6.14 8.55
CA ALA A 192 -4.64 -4.98 8.55
C ALA A 192 -4.33 -4.52 9.98
N GLN A 193 -5.34 -4.45 10.87
CA GLN A 193 -5.11 -4.13 12.28
C GLN A 193 -4.18 -5.13 12.95
N ARG A 194 -4.40 -6.43 12.74
CA ARG A 194 -3.56 -7.49 13.32
C ARG A 194 -2.12 -7.39 12.86
N ILE A 195 -1.90 -7.15 11.57
CA ILE A 195 -0.58 -6.99 10.97
C ILE A 195 0.14 -5.79 11.57
N LEU A 196 -0.55 -4.65 11.68
CA LEU A 196 0.01 -3.42 12.25
C LEU A 196 0.32 -3.57 13.75
N ARG A 197 -0.50 -4.31 14.51
CA ARG A 197 -0.20 -4.61 15.93
C ARG A 197 1.06 -5.46 16.07
N ALA A 198 1.27 -6.41 15.16
CA ALA A 198 2.47 -7.22 15.15
C ALA A 198 3.69 -6.36 14.74
N ALA A 199 3.56 -5.57 13.68
CA ALA A 199 4.62 -4.65 13.24
C ALA A 199 5.02 -3.67 14.36
N ALA A 200 4.09 -3.14 15.13
CA ALA A 200 4.39 -2.18 16.22
C ALA A 200 5.26 -2.77 17.34
N ARG A 201 5.21 -4.10 17.53
CA ARG A 201 6.08 -4.80 18.50
C ARG A 201 7.50 -4.95 17.99
N GLU A 202 7.65 -5.06 16.67
CA GLU A 202 8.91 -5.32 15.99
C GLU A 202 9.63 -4.01 15.61
N TYR A 203 8.87 -2.95 15.37
CA TYR A 203 9.36 -1.67 14.89
C TYR A 203 8.93 -0.54 15.83
N PRO A 204 9.80 -0.10 16.76
CA PRO A 204 9.52 1.03 17.65
C PRO A 204 9.25 2.36 16.93
N ALA A 205 9.62 2.44 15.65
CA ALA A 205 9.33 3.60 14.80
C ALA A 205 7.83 3.73 14.48
N LEU A 206 7.04 2.66 14.56
CA LEU A 206 5.60 2.70 14.27
C LEU A 206 4.79 3.13 15.49
N GLU A 207 4.11 4.28 15.39
CA GLU A 207 3.18 4.78 16.41
C GLU A 207 1.78 4.21 16.14
N PHE A 208 1.48 3.02 16.69
CA PHE A 208 0.23 2.28 16.45
C PHE A 208 -0.44 1.74 17.71
#